data_AF-A0A3P8TV99-F1
#
_entry.id   AF-A0A3P8TV99-F1
#
_cell.length_a   1.000
_cell.length_b   1.000
_cell.length_c   1.000
_cell.angle_alpha   90.00
_cell.angle_beta   90.00
_cell.angle_gamma   90.00
#
_symmetry.space_group_name_H-M   'P 1'
#
loop_
_entity.id
_entity.type
_entity.pdbx_description
1 polymer ?
#
loop_
_entity_poly.entity_id
_entity_poly.type
_entity_poly.pdbx_seq_one_letter_code
_entity_poly.pdbx_strand_id
1 'polypeptide(L)'
;MLKRCVCYLFSSPLAVQYLPSRRVVSSLSQSLAGAANDMRLHFLKNTQVTCNDGTPAGFYLKEFRGSRRWLLFLEGGFCCYSKETCDSRYQNIPRLMSSSVWPQTKRGSGILSSQAEENPHWHNANIVFIPYCSSDVWSGVGPAPTPPPKPRQGREKERDRNTNASK
;
A
#
# COMPACT_ATOMS: atom_id res chain seq x y z
N MET A 1 -5.21 -25.92 -3.60
CA MET A 1 -5.79 -26.16 -2.25
C MET A 1 -6.19 -24.82 -1.66
N LEU A 2 -7.48 -24.52 -1.67
CA LEU A 2 -8.05 -23.23 -1.28
C LEU A 2 -8.29 -23.25 0.24
N LYS A 3 -7.35 -22.73 1.04
CA LYS A 3 -7.63 -22.53 2.47
C LYS A 3 -8.56 -21.32 2.59
N ARG A 4 -9.78 -21.59 3.06
CA ARG A 4 -10.85 -20.61 3.28
C ARG A 4 -10.33 -19.46 4.14
N CYS A 5 -10.19 -18.26 3.57
CA CYS A 5 -10.09 -17.02 4.33
C CYS A 5 -11.45 -16.80 5.02
N VAL A 6 -11.53 -17.04 6.32
CA VAL A 6 -12.70 -16.64 7.12
C VAL A 6 -12.55 -15.15 7.42
N CYS A 7 -13.06 -14.32 6.52
CA CYS A 7 -13.11 -12.88 6.72
C CYS A 7 -14.35 -12.55 7.54
N TYR A 8 -14.18 -12.37 8.85
CA TYR A 8 -15.25 -11.92 9.72
C TYR A 8 -15.62 -10.48 9.36
N LEU A 9 -16.85 -10.29 8.90
CA LEU A 9 -17.47 -8.98 8.66
C LEU A 9 -17.82 -8.36 10.02
N PHE A 10 -16.96 -7.49 10.56
CA PHE A 10 -17.38 -6.57 11.62
C PHE A 10 -18.03 -5.35 10.96
N SER A 11 -19.36 -5.33 10.93
CA SER A 11 -20.16 -4.16 10.57
C SER A 11 -20.27 -3.25 11.79
N SER A 12 -19.49 -2.16 11.82
CA SER A 12 -19.68 -1.08 12.79
C SER A 12 -20.35 0.10 12.13
N PRO A 13 -21.56 0.52 12.57
CA PRO A 13 -22.17 1.75 12.11
C PRO A 13 -21.77 2.95 12.99
N LEU A 14 -21.73 4.12 12.34
CA LEU A 14 -21.76 5.50 12.90
C LEU A 14 -20.42 6.14 13.27
N ALA A 15 -19.96 7.00 12.35
CA ALA A 15 -19.07 8.10 12.62
C ALA A 15 -19.87 9.26 13.25
N VAL A 16 -19.50 9.67 14.47
CA VAL A 16 -19.91 10.95 15.05
C VAL A 16 -18.86 11.98 14.65
N GLN A 17 -19.24 12.93 13.79
CA GLN A 17 -18.41 14.09 13.46
C GLN A 17 -18.57 15.16 14.54
N TYR A 18 -17.53 15.35 15.35
CA TYR A 18 -17.31 16.58 16.11
C TYR A 18 -16.34 17.47 15.35
N LEU A 19 -16.76 18.70 15.00
CA LEU A 19 -15.92 19.75 14.42
C LEU A 19 -15.22 20.52 15.55
N PRO A 20 -13.87 20.70 15.53
CA PRO A 20 -13.23 21.66 16.41
C PRO A 20 -13.16 23.06 15.78
N SER A 21 -13.31 24.06 16.65
CA SER A 21 -13.25 25.50 16.37
C SER A 21 -11.89 25.91 15.80
N ARG A 22 -11.91 26.78 14.77
CA ARG A 22 -10.73 27.29 14.06
C ARG A 22 -9.93 28.24 14.96
N ARG A 23 -8.68 27.88 15.28
CA ARG A 23 -7.64 28.87 15.59
C ARG A 23 -6.73 29.00 14.36
N VAL A 24 -6.62 30.22 13.84
CA VAL A 24 -5.67 30.57 12.78
C VAL A 24 -4.29 30.68 13.43
N VAL A 25 -3.36 29.80 13.07
CA VAL A 25 -1.95 29.94 13.39
C VAL A 25 -1.18 30.06 12.08
N SER A 26 -0.44 31.17 11.95
CA SER A 26 0.40 31.57 10.80
C SER A 26 1.30 30.41 10.30
N SER A 27 1.15 30.02 9.02
CA SER A 27 1.66 28.76 8.46
C SER A 27 2.76 28.93 7.40
N LEU A 28 3.78 29.75 7.66
CA LEU A 28 4.94 29.82 6.76
C LEU A 28 6.09 28.87 7.14
N SER A 29 6.04 28.24 8.32
CA SER A 29 7.13 27.40 8.86
C SER A 29 6.82 25.89 8.96
N GLN A 30 5.59 25.45 8.66
CA GLN A 30 5.16 24.06 8.86
C GLN A 30 5.47 23.11 7.69
N SER A 31 5.74 23.62 6.49
CA SER A 31 5.90 22.80 5.28
C SER A 31 7.22 21.99 5.26
N LEU A 32 8.31 22.57 5.77
CA LEU A 32 9.61 21.89 5.83
C LEU A 32 9.73 20.93 7.01
N ALA A 33 9.12 21.26 8.16
CA ALA A 33 9.12 20.41 9.34
C ALA A 33 8.17 19.19 9.21
N GLY A 34 7.11 19.31 8.40
CA GLY A 34 6.18 18.20 8.13
C GLY A 34 6.85 17.06 7.35
N ALA A 35 7.61 17.38 6.31
CA ALA A 35 8.29 16.38 5.48
C ALA A 35 9.39 15.61 6.23
N ALA A 36 10.09 16.28 7.17
CA ALA A 36 11.08 15.63 8.02
C ALA A 36 10.46 14.59 8.98
N ASN A 37 9.15 14.66 9.20
CA ASN A 37 8.45 13.80 10.12
C ASN A 37 7.76 12.59 9.48
N ASP A 38 7.74 12.50 8.16
CA ASP A 38 7.07 11.40 7.47
C ASP A 38 7.94 10.14 7.39
N MET A 39 7.29 8.98 7.36
CA MET A 39 7.93 7.72 7.04
C MET A 39 8.23 7.67 5.53
N ARG A 40 9.37 7.10 5.14
CA ARG A 40 9.79 6.99 3.73
C ARG A 40 9.54 5.60 3.19
N LEU A 41 9.12 5.49 1.92
CA LEU A 41 8.87 4.23 1.25
C LEU A 41 10.18 3.50 0.93
N HIS A 42 10.21 2.20 1.22
CA HIS A 42 11.27 1.26 0.84
C HIS A 42 10.63 0.02 0.22
N PHE A 43 10.96 -0.25 -1.04
CA PHE A 43 10.61 -1.51 -1.69
C PHE A 43 11.53 -2.64 -1.21
N LEU A 44 10.98 -3.86 -1.17
CA LEU A 44 11.77 -5.05 -0.86
C LEU A 44 12.79 -5.31 -1.97
N LYS A 45 14.02 -5.68 -1.58
CA LYS A 45 15.06 -6.08 -2.53
C LYS A 45 14.73 -7.37 -3.26
N ASN A 46 14.02 -8.28 -2.59
CA ASN A 46 13.56 -9.53 -3.20
C ASN A 46 12.31 -9.24 -4.05
N THR A 47 12.48 -9.22 -5.36
CA THR A 47 11.41 -8.94 -6.33
C THR A 47 10.38 -10.06 -6.46
N GLN A 48 10.62 -11.23 -5.83
CA GLN A 48 9.65 -12.32 -5.77
C GLN A 48 8.57 -12.10 -4.69
N VAL A 49 8.72 -11.08 -3.84
CA VAL A 49 7.71 -10.71 -2.84
C VAL A 49 6.89 -9.55 -3.40
N THR A 50 5.68 -9.84 -3.86
CA THR A 50 4.86 -8.91 -4.63
C THR A 50 3.48 -8.69 -4.01
N CYS A 51 2.85 -7.59 -4.41
CA CYS A 51 1.41 -7.37 -4.23
C CYS A 51 0.59 -8.28 -5.16
N ASN A 52 -0.74 -8.21 -5.06
CA ASN A 52 -1.67 -9.03 -5.85
C ASN A 52 -1.49 -8.89 -7.37
N ASP A 53 -1.13 -7.71 -7.86
CA ASP A 53 -0.92 -7.42 -9.28
C ASP A 53 0.52 -7.69 -9.77
N GLY A 54 1.39 -8.22 -8.90
CA GLY A 54 2.79 -8.50 -9.21
C GLY A 54 3.74 -7.31 -9.02
N THR A 55 3.26 -6.15 -8.61
CA THR A 55 4.13 -5.01 -8.26
C THR A 55 4.95 -5.30 -6.99
N PRO A 56 6.15 -4.71 -6.82
CA PRO A 56 7.00 -5.00 -5.68
C PRO A 56 6.34 -4.57 -4.37
N ALA A 57 6.33 -5.45 -3.37
CA ALA A 57 5.91 -5.08 -2.02
C ALA A 57 6.97 -4.20 -1.33
N GLY A 58 6.58 -3.53 -0.26
CA GLY A 58 7.43 -2.61 0.47
C GLY A 58 6.85 -2.19 1.82
N PHE A 59 7.55 -1.29 2.48
CA PHE A 59 7.14 -0.73 3.76
C PHE A 59 7.59 0.73 3.85
N TYR A 60 6.95 1.48 4.73
CA TYR A 60 7.37 2.82 5.09
C TYR A 60 8.15 2.76 6.40
N LEU A 61 9.26 3.50 6.49
CA LEU A 61 10.13 3.53 7.66
C LEU A 61 10.38 4.96 8.14
N LYS A 62 10.29 5.16 9.45
CA LYS A 62 10.88 6.31 10.14
C LYS A 62 11.78 5.80 11.26
N GLU A 63 13.06 6.13 11.18
CA GLU A 63 14.04 5.77 12.20
C GLU A 63 14.12 6.85 13.27
N PHE A 64 14.25 6.43 14.53
CA PHE A 64 14.62 7.28 15.64
C PHE A 64 15.95 6.80 16.20
N ARG A 65 17.04 7.43 15.77
CA ARG A 65 18.40 7.05 16.17
C ARG A 65 18.52 7.07 17.69
N GLY A 66 19.04 5.98 18.26
CA GLY A 66 19.16 5.79 19.71
C GLY A 66 17.96 5.09 20.38
N SER A 67 16.82 4.97 19.69
CA SER A 67 15.70 4.16 20.18
C SER A 67 15.92 2.69 19.88
N ARG A 68 15.72 1.85 20.89
CA ARG A 68 15.71 0.38 20.76
C ARG A 68 14.31 -0.21 20.55
N ARG A 69 13.28 0.64 20.51
CA ARG A 69 11.89 0.22 20.34
C ARG A 69 11.50 0.26 18.87
N TRP A 70 10.75 -0.76 18.46
CA TRP A 70 10.25 -0.91 17.10
C TRP A 70 8.75 -1.13 17.14
N LEU A 71 8.04 -0.42 16.26
CA LEU A 71 6.60 -0.58 16.05
C LEU A 71 6.36 -0.93 14.60
N LEU A 72 5.88 -2.15 14.34
CA LEU A 72 5.51 -2.63 13.02
C LEU A 72 3.99 -2.65 12.94
N PHE A 73 3.43 -1.87 12.02
CA PHE A 73 1.99 -1.76 11.82
C PHE A 73 1.59 -2.39 10.50
N LEU A 74 0.67 -3.35 10.57
CA LEU A 74 0.07 -4.02 9.43
C LEU A 74 -1.23 -3.31 9.07
N GLU A 75 -1.31 -2.72 7.87
CA GLU A 75 -2.56 -2.13 7.40
C GLU A 75 -3.65 -3.21 7.27
N GLY A 76 -4.90 -2.83 7.56
CA GLY A 76 -6.06 -3.68 7.30
C GLY A 76 -6.69 -3.41 5.94
N GLY A 77 -7.88 -3.97 5.71
CA GLY A 77 -8.70 -3.59 4.55
C GLY A 77 -9.41 -4.75 3.88
N PHE A 78 -10.10 -5.62 4.64
CA PHE A 78 -10.82 -6.80 4.15
C PHE A 78 -9.92 -7.75 3.33
N CYS A 79 -10.51 -8.60 2.50
CA CYS A 79 -9.83 -9.63 1.73
C CYS A 79 -10.60 -9.88 0.43
N CYS A 80 -10.07 -10.72 -0.45
CA CYS A 80 -10.84 -11.38 -1.50
C CYS A 80 -10.53 -12.88 -1.50
N TYR A 81 -11.45 -13.72 -1.96
CA TYR A 81 -11.36 -15.18 -1.79
C TYR A 81 -11.76 -15.99 -3.04
N SER A 82 -12.24 -15.33 -4.08
CA SER A 82 -12.52 -15.88 -5.40
C SER A 82 -12.01 -14.93 -6.48
N LYS A 83 -11.84 -15.41 -7.71
CA LYS A 83 -11.40 -14.58 -8.83
C LYS A 83 -12.32 -13.37 -9.01
N GLU A 84 -13.63 -13.57 -8.97
CA GLU A 84 -14.64 -12.54 -9.16
C GLU A 84 -14.57 -11.47 -8.06
N THR A 85 -14.42 -11.90 -6.81
CA THR A 85 -14.26 -10.96 -5.68
C THR A 85 -12.95 -10.18 -5.75
N CYS A 86 -11.87 -10.79 -6.24
CA CYS A 86 -10.58 -10.12 -6.41
C CYS A 86 -10.58 -9.16 -7.61
N ASP A 87 -11.21 -9.54 -8.73
CA ASP A 87 -11.38 -8.65 -9.89
C ASP A 87 -12.21 -7.42 -9.50
N SER A 88 -13.33 -7.61 -8.79
CA SER A 88 -14.14 -6.51 -8.26
C SER A 88 -13.36 -5.63 -7.29
N ARG A 89 -12.57 -6.22 -6.39
CA ARG A 89 -11.70 -5.48 -5.47
C ARG A 89 -10.66 -4.65 -6.21
N TYR A 90 -10.05 -5.19 -7.26
CA TYR A 90 -9.03 -4.49 -8.04
C TYR A 90 -9.63 -3.25 -8.75
N GLN A 91 -10.85 -3.38 -9.26
CA GLN A 91 -11.55 -2.26 -9.91
C GLN A 91 -11.95 -1.16 -8.92
N ASN A 92 -12.40 -1.54 -7.71
CA ASN A 92 -12.95 -0.58 -6.74
C ASN A 92 -11.91 0.00 -5.78
N ILE A 93 -10.90 -0.78 -5.38
CA ILE A 93 -9.90 -0.40 -4.36
C ILE A 93 -8.49 -0.86 -4.76
N PRO A 94 -7.95 -0.39 -5.90
CA PRO A 94 -6.66 -0.86 -6.44
C PRO A 94 -5.48 -0.59 -5.49
N ARG A 95 -5.56 0.43 -4.63
CA ARG A 95 -4.52 0.76 -3.64
C ARG A 95 -4.23 -0.37 -2.64
N LEU A 96 -5.17 -1.30 -2.45
CA LEU A 96 -5.03 -2.47 -1.57
C LEU A 96 -4.64 -3.75 -2.32
N MET A 97 -4.23 -3.62 -3.58
CA MET A 97 -3.83 -4.73 -4.46
C MET A 97 -2.57 -4.43 -5.29
N SER A 98 -2.12 -3.17 -5.29
CA SER A 98 -0.99 -2.68 -6.07
C SER A 98 -0.16 -1.68 -5.27
N SER A 99 1.16 -1.67 -5.51
CA SER A 99 2.07 -0.64 -5.01
C SER A 99 2.39 0.47 -6.03
N SER A 100 1.82 0.40 -7.24
CA SER A 100 2.15 1.34 -8.34
C SER A 100 1.93 2.81 -8.03
N VAL A 101 1.02 3.12 -7.10
CA VAL A 101 0.59 4.48 -6.76
C VAL A 101 0.92 4.85 -5.31
N TRP A 102 1.81 4.10 -4.66
CA TRP A 102 2.23 4.42 -3.30
C TRP A 102 3.04 5.72 -3.27
N PRO A 103 2.67 6.69 -2.40
CA PRO A 103 3.45 7.91 -2.27
C PRO A 103 4.83 7.63 -1.69
N GLN A 104 5.82 8.47 -2.01
CA GLN A 104 7.20 8.28 -1.51
C GLN A 104 7.32 8.47 0.00
N THR A 105 6.38 9.21 0.61
CA THR A 105 6.30 9.40 2.05
C THR A 105 4.90 9.14 2.55
N LYS A 106 4.79 8.78 3.83
CA LYS A 106 3.52 8.58 4.52
C LYS A 106 3.62 9.19 5.92
N ARG A 107 2.68 10.09 6.22
CA ARG A 107 2.54 10.66 7.56
C ARG A 107 1.93 9.63 8.52
N GLY A 108 2.59 9.44 9.67
CA GLY A 108 2.05 8.63 10.76
C GLY A 108 1.02 9.41 11.58
N SER A 109 0.03 8.71 12.12
CA SER A 109 -0.99 9.24 13.04
C SER A 109 -1.27 8.22 14.14
N GLY A 110 -1.92 8.67 15.23
CA GLY A 110 -2.17 7.88 16.43
C GLY A 110 -0.87 7.29 16.96
N ILE A 111 -0.84 5.96 17.13
CA ILE A 111 0.33 5.24 17.63
C ILE A 111 1.56 5.30 16.70
N LEU A 112 1.37 5.70 15.43
CA LEU A 112 2.44 5.91 14.45
C LEU A 112 2.92 7.36 14.39
N SER A 113 2.28 8.27 15.12
CA SER A 113 2.69 9.67 15.16
C SER A 113 4.02 9.81 15.89
N SER A 114 4.87 10.71 15.39
CA SER A 114 6.09 11.13 16.07
C SER A 114 5.92 12.39 16.93
N GLN A 115 4.70 12.89 17.06
CA GLN A 115 4.37 14.01 17.95
C GLN A 115 4.06 13.46 19.34
N ALA A 116 4.71 13.98 20.37
CA ALA A 116 4.52 13.52 21.74
C ALA A 116 3.10 13.85 22.24
N GLU A 117 2.48 14.89 21.70
CA GLU A 117 1.11 15.32 22.01
C GLU A 117 0.07 14.29 21.53
N GLU A 118 0.34 13.63 20.39
CA GLU A 118 -0.54 12.61 19.80
C GLU A 118 -0.16 11.19 20.26
N ASN A 119 1.14 10.94 20.48
CA ASN A 119 1.69 9.65 20.88
C ASN A 119 2.64 9.77 22.09
N PRO A 120 2.10 9.95 23.31
CA PRO A 120 2.90 10.28 24.48
C PRO A 120 3.99 9.26 24.82
N HIS A 121 3.73 7.98 24.55
CA HIS A 121 4.59 6.89 25.00
C HIS A 121 5.53 6.34 23.91
N TRP A 122 5.14 6.43 22.63
CA TRP A 122 5.83 5.76 21.52
C TRP A 122 6.32 6.69 20.40
N HIS A 123 6.17 8.03 20.53
CA HIS A 123 6.56 8.99 19.49
C HIS A 123 8.03 8.90 19.06
N ASN A 124 8.91 8.38 19.92
CA ASN A 124 10.34 8.20 19.69
C ASN A 124 10.73 6.72 19.44
N ALA A 125 9.80 5.87 19.03
CA ALA A 125 10.11 4.53 18.52
C ALA A 125 10.58 4.58 17.05
N ASN A 126 11.26 3.54 16.58
CA ASN A 126 11.38 3.28 15.14
C ASN A 126 10.04 2.76 14.63
N ILE A 127 9.51 3.36 13.56
CA ILE A 127 8.15 3.10 13.09
C ILE A 127 8.22 2.51 11.69
N VAL A 128 7.53 1.37 11.50
CA VAL A 128 7.37 0.69 10.23
C VAL A 128 5.88 0.55 9.93
N PHE A 129 5.44 1.09 8.80
CA PHE A 129 4.08 0.87 8.29
C PHE A 129 4.16 -0.04 7.06
N ILE A 130 3.47 -1.17 7.10
CA ILE A 130 3.45 -2.15 6.02
C ILE A 130 2.07 -2.05 5.33
N PRO A 131 2.00 -1.45 4.13
CA PRO A 131 0.74 -1.31 3.42
C PRO A 131 0.19 -2.67 3.01
N TYR A 132 -1.13 -2.80 3.05
CA TYR A 132 -1.79 -4.06 2.75
C TYR A 132 -2.12 -4.16 1.27
N CYS A 133 -1.38 -5.00 0.54
CA CYS A 133 -1.57 -5.18 -0.91
C CYS A 133 -1.73 -6.65 -1.35
N SER A 134 -1.93 -7.56 -0.40
CA SER A 134 -2.00 -9.01 -0.64
C SER A 134 -3.43 -9.58 -0.58
N SER A 135 -4.39 -8.84 -0.02
CA SER A 135 -5.81 -9.23 0.06
C SER A 135 -6.09 -10.58 0.74
N ASP A 136 -5.16 -11.09 1.52
CA ASP A 136 -5.11 -12.44 2.09
C ASP A 136 -5.06 -12.46 3.64
N VAL A 137 -5.36 -11.33 4.28
CA VAL A 137 -5.31 -11.17 5.74
C VAL A 137 -3.94 -11.56 6.32
N TRP A 138 -2.86 -11.28 5.58
CA TRP A 138 -1.48 -11.59 5.97
C TRP A 138 -1.18 -13.09 6.12
N SER A 139 -1.97 -13.96 5.47
CA SER A 139 -1.85 -15.42 5.59
C SER A 139 -1.25 -16.13 4.36
N GLY A 140 -1.04 -15.42 3.26
CA GLY A 140 -0.51 -15.99 2.02
C GLY A 140 0.94 -16.45 2.14
N VAL A 141 1.23 -17.63 1.60
CA VAL A 141 2.57 -18.22 1.52
C VAL A 141 2.90 -18.74 0.11
N GLY A 142 2.01 -18.49 -0.86
CA GLY A 142 2.18 -18.92 -2.24
C GLY A 142 3.21 -18.06 -2.99
N PRO A 143 3.74 -18.56 -4.11
CA PRO A 143 4.62 -17.76 -4.96
C PRO A 143 3.87 -16.55 -5.54
N ALA A 144 4.62 -15.50 -5.90
CA ALA A 144 4.07 -14.35 -6.61
C ALA A 144 3.29 -14.80 -7.86
N PRO A 145 2.15 -14.15 -8.17
CA PRO A 145 1.41 -14.44 -9.38
C PRO A 145 2.30 -14.21 -10.61
N THR A 146 2.25 -15.14 -11.56
CA THR A 146 2.95 -14.98 -12.84
C THR A 146 2.38 -13.76 -13.55
N PRO A 147 3.19 -12.76 -13.96
CA PRO A 147 2.68 -11.62 -14.70
C PRO A 147 1.98 -12.09 -15.98
N PRO A 148 0.89 -11.42 -16.41
CA PRO A 148 0.22 -11.79 -17.64
C PRO A 148 1.22 -11.72 -18.81
N PRO A 149 1.19 -12.68 -19.75
CA PRO A 149 2.08 -12.64 -20.91
C PRO A 149 1.86 -11.32 -21.65
N LYS A 150 2.94 -10.53 -21.82
CA LYS A 150 2.89 -9.29 -22.61
C LYS A 150 2.31 -9.63 -24.00
N PRO A 151 1.30 -8.89 -24.49
CA PRO A 151 0.86 -9.03 -25.86
C PRO A 151 2.07 -8.85 -26.78
N ARG A 152 2.33 -9.84 -27.65
CA ARG A 152 3.35 -9.72 -28.69
C ARG A 152 2.94 -8.59 -29.63
N GLN A 153 3.42 -7.38 -29.37
CA GLN A 153 3.41 -6.31 -30.36
C GLN A 153 4.37 -6.71 -31.47
N GLY A 154 3.85 -7.23 -32.59
CA GLY A 154 4.70 -7.55 -33.74
C GLY A 154 4.22 -8.62 -34.71
N ARG A 155 2.91 -8.81 -34.94
CA ARG A 155 2.42 -9.68 -36.03
C ARG A 155 1.37 -9.09 -36.96
N GLU A 156 1.03 -7.80 -36.81
CA GLU A 156 0.17 -7.11 -37.80
C GLU A 156 0.98 -6.41 -38.90
N LYS A 157 2.20 -5.92 -38.62
CA LYS A 157 3.00 -5.18 -39.61
C LYS A 157 3.63 -6.02 -40.74
N GLU A 158 3.66 -7.34 -40.64
CA GLU A 158 4.21 -8.21 -41.68
C GLU A 158 3.17 -8.59 -42.75
N ARG A 159 1.87 -8.56 -42.40
CA ARG A 159 0.79 -8.88 -43.34
C ARG A 159 0.56 -7.79 -44.38
N ASP A 160 0.72 -6.52 -44.00
CA ASP A 160 0.53 -5.38 -44.91
C ASP A 160 1.71 -5.15 -45.88
N ARG A 161 2.89 -5.71 -45.58
CA ARG A 161 4.05 -5.62 -46.48
C ARG A 161 3.98 -6.64 -47.62
N ASN A 162 3.40 -7.81 -47.37
CA ASN A 162 3.28 -8.88 -48.36
C ASN A 162 2.12 -8.68 -49.34
N THR A 163 1.09 -7.89 -49.01
CA THR A 163 0.01 -7.55 -49.94
C THR A 163 0.37 -6.43 -50.92
N ASN A 164 1.31 -5.55 -50.58
CA ASN A 164 1.77 -4.47 -51.45
C ASN A 164 3.00 -4.81 -52.31
N ALA A 165 3.54 -6.03 -52.19
CA ALA A 165 4.64 -6.54 -53.03
C ALA A 165 4.15 -7.48 -54.16
N SER A 166 2.84 -7.61 -54.36
CA SER A 166 2.23 -8.43 -55.42
C SER A 166 1.16 -7.69 -56.23
N LYS A 167 1.29 -6.37 -56.33
CA LYS A 167 0.61 -5.54 -57.35
C LYS A 167 1.63 -4.70 -58.09
#